data_AF-A0A8J7TVD7-F1
#
_entry.id   AF-A0A8J7TVD7-F1
#
_cell.length_a   1.000
_cell.length_b   1.000
_cell.length_c   1.000
_cell.angle_alpha   90.00
_cell.angle_beta   90.00
_cell.angle_gamma   90.00
#
_symmetry.space_group_name_H-M   'P 1'
#
loop_
_entity.id
_entity.type
_entity.pdbx_description
1 polymer ?
#
loop_
_entity_poly.entity_id
_entity_poly.type
_entity_poly.pdbx_seq_one_letter_code
_entity_poly.pdbx_strand_id
1 'polypeptide(L)'
;YEQVVRLNRWLSDVSGKRVAIVECGAGTAIPTVRRLSERVARTHQGTLVRINVRDPAVPVGQIGLACGALDGLRRIDELVTTGAGT
;
A
#
# COMPACT_ATOMS: atom_id res chain seq x y z
N TYR A 1 19.30 12.41 -1.89
CA TYR A 1 18.28 12.97 -2.82
C TYR A 1 17.91 12.04 -3.97
N GLU A 2 18.83 11.26 -4.53
CA GLU A 2 18.58 10.41 -5.69
C GLU A 2 17.38 9.44 -5.55
N GLN A 3 17.23 8.78 -4.40
CA GLN A 3 16.11 7.88 -4.11
C GLN A 3 14.74 8.56 -4.26
N VAL A 4 14.62 9.80 -3.76
CA VAL A 4 13.38 10.59 -3.83
C VAL A 4 13.07 10.99 -5.27
N VAL A 5 14.09 11.35 -6.07
CA VAL A 5 13.92 11.68 -7.48
C VAL A 5 13.40 10.47 -8.27
N ARG A 6 13.99 9.29 -8.06
CA ARG A 6 13.55 8.07 -8.73
C ARG A 6 12.13 7.66 -8.33
N LEU A 7 11.79 7.78 -7.05
CA LEU A 7 10.44 7.55 -6.55
C LEU A 7 9.42 8.49 -7.22
N ASN A 8 9.70 9.80 -7.24
CA ASN A 8 8.79 10.79 -7.82
C ASN A 8 8.60 10.58 -9.33
N ARG A 9 9.67 10.22 -10.05
CA ARG A 9 9.59 9.86 -11.48
C ARG A 9 8.66 8.66 -11.68
N TRP A 10 8.90 7.57 -10.95
CA TRP A 10 8.07 6.38 -11.05
C TRP A 10 6.59 6.65 -10.70
N LEU A 11 6.33 7.46 -9.67
CA LEU A 11 4.96 7.88 -9.32
C LEU A 11 4.29 8.63 -10.48
N SER A 12 5.02 9.52 -11.16
CA SER A 12 4.51 10.19 -12.36
C SER A 12 4.18 9.19 -13.48
N ASP A 13 5.02 8.18 -13.70
CA ASP A 13 4.87 7.18 -14.76
C ASP A 13 3.68 6.22 -14.54
N VAL A 14 3.17 6.12 -13.31
CA VAL A 14 1.98 5.32 -12.96
C VAL A 14 0.72 6.16 -12.79
N SER A 15 0.78 7.47 -13.01
CA SER A 15 -0.40 8.35 -13.00
C SER A 15 -1.44 7.89 -14.05
N GLY A 16 -2.71 7.91 -13.68
CA GLY A 16 -3.83 7.42 -14.50
C GLY A 16 -3.97 5.90 -14.58
N LYS A 17 -3.09 5.12 -13.95
CA LYS A 17 -3.21 3.66 -13.86
C LYS A 17 -3.98 3.26 -12.60
N ARG A 18 -4.50 2.03 -12.59
CA ARG A 18 -5.07 1.41 -11.38
C ARG A 18 -3.93 1.01 -10.43
N VAL A 19 -3.73 1.79 -9.37
CA VAL A 19 -2.65 1.57 -8.39
C VAL A 19 -3.19 0.95 -7.11
N ALA A 20 -2.55 -0.11 -6.63
CA ALA A 20 -2.69 -0.62 -5.27
C ALA A 20 -1.44 -0.27 -4.47
N ILE A 21 -1.63 0.27 -3.26
CA ILE A 21 -0.56 0.61 -2.33
C ILE A 21 -0.61 -0.42 -1.20
N VAL A 22 0.44 -1.23 -1.07
CA VAL A 22 0.55 -2.21 0.01
C VAL A 22 1.57 -1.72 1.03
N GLU A 23 1.10 -1.37 2.22
CA GLU A 23 1.90 -0.85 3.31
C GLU A 23 2.11 -1.92 4.39
N CYS A 24 3.36 -2.28 4.66
CA CYS A 24 3.71 -3.35 5.60
C CYS A 24 4.34 -2.78 6.88
N GLY A 25 3.68 -2.99 8.02
CA GLY A 25 4.26 -2.80 9.35
C GLY A 25 4.60 -1.34 9.73
N ALA A 26 4.11 -0.35 8.99
CA ALA A 26 4.33 1.05 9.32
C ALA A 26 3.50 1.42 10.58
N GLY A 27 4.19 1.56 11.70
CA GLY A 27 3.59 1.95 12.98
C GLY A 27 3.33 3.47 13.08
N THR A 28 2.77 3.88 14.21
CA THR A 28 2.49 5.30 14.51
C THR A 28 3.73 6.10 14.93
N ALA A 29 4.79 5.43 15.42
CA ALA A 29 6.00 6.08 15.92
C ALA A 29 6.77 6.88 14.86
N ILE A 30 6.80 6.39 13.60
CA ILE A 30 7.40 7.11 12.45
C ILE A 30 6.38 7.09 11.30
N PRO A 31 5.50 8.11 11.20
CA PRO A 31 4.35 8.08 10.30
C PRO A 31 4.69 8.43 8.84
N THR A 32 5.97 8.57 8.48
CA THR A 32 6.39 9.04 7.14
C THR A 32 5.87 8.13 6.04
N VAL A 33 5.96 6.81 6.21
CA VAL A 33 5.41 5.84 5.26
C VAL A 33 3.89 5.96 5.22
N ARG A 34 3.20 6.06 6.37
CA ARG A 34 1.74 6.24 6.44
C ARG A 34 1.27 7.46 5.65
N ARG A 35 1.91 8.61 5.86
CA ARG A 35 1.59 9.86 5.18
C ARG A 35 1.86 9.76 3.67
N LEU A 36 2.95 9.09 3.28
CA LEU A 36 3.25 8.87 1.87
C LEU A 36 2.20 7.98 1.22
N SER A 37 1.87 6.82 1.81
CA SER A 37 0.88 5.88 1.32
C SER A 37 -0.49 6.54 1.15
N GLU A 38 -0.95 7.28 2.16
CA GLU A 38 -2.23 7.98 2.11
C GLU A 38 -2.25 9.11 1.07
N ARG A 39 -1.13 9.83 0.90
CA ARG A 39 -1.00 10.83 -0.16
C ARG A 39 -1.04 10.17 -1.54
N VAL A 40 -0.30 9.09 -1.75
CA VAL A 40 -0.26 8.38 -3.04
C VAL A 40 -1.64 7.83 -3.37
N ALA A 41 -2.32 7.19 -2.41
CA ALA A 41 -3.69 6.70 -2.58
C ALA A 41 -4.65 7.82 -3.02
N ARG A 42 -4.62 8.99 -2.36
CA ARG A 42 -5.43 10.14 -2.77
C ARG A 42 -5.08 10.67 -4.16
N THR A 43 -3.80 10.90 -4.45
CA THR A 43 -3.36 11.52 -5.71
C THR A 43 -3.57 10.61 -6.92
N HIS A 44 -3.45 9.29 -6.74
CA HIS A 44 -3.58 8.32 -7.83
C HIS A 44 -4.95 7.63 -7.86
N GLN A 45 -5.90 8.06 -7.00
CA GLN A 45 -7.19 7.38 -6.81
C GLN A 45 -7.02 5.87 -6.57
N GLY A 46 -5.95 5.51 -5.86
CA GLY A 46 -5.54 4.13 -5.62
C GLY A 46 -6.10 3.56 -4.32
N THR A 47 -6.03 2.23 -4.20
CA THR A 47 -6.45 1.51 -2.98
C THR A 47 -5.25 1.26 -2.08
N LEU A 48 -5.28 1.80 -0.87
CA LEU A 48 -4.35 1.51 0.22
C LEU A 48 -4.80 0.26 0.98
N VAL A 49 -3.89 -0.71 1.05
CA VAL A 49 -3.95 -1.89 1.91
C VAL A 49 -2.87 -1.75 2.98
N ARG A 50 -3.26 -1.49 4.22
CA ARG A 50 -2.36 -1.40 5.37
C ARG A 50 -2.34 -2.74 6.11
N ILE A 51 -1.16 -3.35 6.24
CA ILE A 51 -0.95 -4.61 6.94
C ILE A 51 -0.13 -4.33 8.20
N ASN A 52 -0.79 -4.34 9.36
CA ASN A 52 -0.12 -4.08 10.62
C ASN A 52 -0.87 -4.77 11.77
N VAL A 53 -0.14 -5.55 12.58
CA VAL A 53 -0.69 -6.27 13.74
C VAL A 53 -1.34 -5.33 14.75
N ARG A 54 -0.74 -4.17 15.00
CA ARG A 54 -1.11 -3.26 16.11
C ARG A 54 -1.84 -2.01 15.64
N ASP A 55 -1.48 -1.49 14.46
CA ASP A 55 -2.00 -0.22 13.95
C ASP A 55 -2.67 -0.34 12.56
N PRO A 56 -3.69 -1.21 12.36
CA PRO A 56 -4.29 -1.46 11.04
C PRO A 56 -5.23 -0.35 10.55
N ALA A 57 -5.56 0.64 11.39
CA ALA A 57 -6.54 1.68 11.06
C ALA A 57 -6.16 2.47 9.80
N VAL A 58 -7.13 2.73 8.93
CA VAL A 58 -6.96 3.41 7.64
C VAL A 58 -8.05 4.48 7.41
N PRO A 59 -7.84 5.42 6.48
CA PRO A 59 -8.91 6.32 6.03
C PRO A 59 -10.10 5.56 5.42
N VAL A 60 -11.26 6.21 5.38
CA VAL A 60 -12.48 5.65 4.79
C VAL A 60 -12.25 5.22 3.34
N GLY A 61 -12.80 4.07 2.95
CA GLY A 61 -12.67 3.51 1.60
C GLY A 61 -11.34 2.80 1.35
N GLN A 62 -10.47 2.69 2.36
CA GLN A 62 -9.20 1.95 2.29
C GLN A 62 -9.30 0.66 3.12
N ILE A 63 -8.30 -0.21 3.01
CA ILE A 63 -8.31 -1.56 3.61
C ILE A 63 -7.25 -1.65 4.72
N GLY A 64 -7.69 -2.01 5.92
CA GLY A 64 -6.81 -2.29 7.06
C GLY A 64 -6.83 -3.77 7.43
N LEU A 65 -5.66 -4.40 7.52
CA LEU A 65 -5.47 -5.82 7.84
C LEU A 65 -4.68 -5.96 9.15
N ALA A 66 -5.34 -6.49 10.19
CA ALA A 66 -4.78 -6.73 11.51
C ALA A 66 -3.98 -8.05 11.57
N CYS A 67 -2.92 -8.17 10.78
CA CYS A 67 -2.07 -9.36 10.74
C CYS A 67 -0.59 -9.03 10.51
N GLY A 68 0.27 -10.04 10.57
CA GLY A 68 1.68 -9.90 10.24
C GLY A 68 1.87 -9.69 8.73
N ALA A 69 2.81 -8.83 8.34
CA ALA A 69 3.03 -8.47 6.93
C ALA A 69 3.24 -9.70 6.02
N LEU A 70 4.05 -10.68 6.47
CA LEU A 70 4.31 -11.90 5.70
C LEU A 70 3.03 -12.76 5.52
N ASP A 71 2.26 -12.96 6.58
CA ASP A 71 1.01 -13.73 6.52
C ASP A 71 -0.03 -13.04 5.62
N GLY A 72 -0.17 -11.71 5.74
CA GLY A 72 -1.04 -10.93 4.88
C GLY A 72 -0.65 -11.02 3.40
N LEU A 73 0.64 -10.87 3.09
CA LEU A 73 1.14 -10.97 1.71
C LEU A 73 0.95 -12.37 1.11
N ARG A 74 1.19 -13.44 1.89
CA ARG A 74 0.97 -14.82 1.42
C ARG A 74 -0.49 -15.08 1.03
N ARG A 75 -1.45 -14.63 1.85
CA ARG A 75 -2.87 -14.78 1.54
C ARG A 75 -3.30 -13.96 0.32
N ILE A 76 -2.75 -12.76 0.15
CA ILE A 76 -2.99 -11.97 -1.07
C ILE A 76 -2.45 -12.71 -2.30
N ASP A 77 -1.25 -13.27 -2.21
CA ASP A 77 -0.59 -14.00 -3.29
C ASP A 77 -1.37 -15.25 -3.71
N GLU A 78 -1.88 -16.03 -2.75
CA GLU A 78 -2.75 -17.19 -3.00
C GLU A 78 -4.00 -16.82 -3.81
N LEU A 79 -4.61 -15.67 -3.50
CA LEU A 79 -5.81 -15.18 -4.21
C LEU A 79 -5.48 -14.62 -5.60
N VAL A 80 -4.37 -13.88 -5.73
CA VAL A 80 -3.95 -13.29 -7.02
C VAL A 80 -3.50 -14.38 -7.99
N THR A 81 -2.76 -15.39 -7.52
CA THR A 81 -2.31 -16.52 -8.35
C THR A 81 -3.47 -17.36 -8.85
N THR A 82 -4.52 -17.53 -8.04
CA THR A 82 -5.73 -18.27 -8.43
C THR A 82 -6.56 -17.52 -9.49
N GLY A 83 -6.49 -16.17 -9.52
CA GLY A 83 -7.24 -15.33 -10.45
C GLY A 83 -6.59 -15.09 -11.81
N ALA A 84 -5.35 -15.53 -12.05
CA ALA A 84 -4.62 -15.32 -13.30
C ALA A 84 -4.99 -16.32 -14.42
N GLY A 85 -6.00 -17.16 -14.21
CA GLY A 85 -6.44 -18.24 -15.12
C GLY A 85 -7.78 -18.02 -15.83
N THR A 86 -8.27 -16.79 -15.92
CA THR A 86 -9.50 -16.39 -16.66
C THR A 86 -9.29 -15.10 -17.40
#